data_AF-A0A1M6RN49-F1
#
_entry.id   AF-A0A1M6RN49-F1
#
_cell.length_a   1.000
_cell.length_b   1.000
_cell.length_c   1.000
_cell.angle_alpha   90.00
_cell.angle_beta   90.00
_cell.angle_gamma   90.00
#
_symmetry.space_group_name_H-M   'P 1'
#
loop_
_entity.id
_entity.type
_entity.pdbx_description
1 polymer ?
#
loop_
_entity_poly.entity_id
_entity_poly.type
_entity_poly.pdbx_seq_one_letter_code
_entity_poly.pdbx_strand_id
1 'polypeptide(L)'
;MKNKFLRCMCKMPMNLQFFAEKDGAGAGDGNGGGAGDDGTAGDANGDGGSAGEPPSFDDFLRGDGNQAEFDRRVQQAINTAVTNAQSKWEALTNDKLSEAEKLAKMTKEEKAQYMQQKAEKTLADREAAVTRKELTAEAKNTLAEKKLPVELAEVLNYTDADSCSKSIATVEKAFQTAVEAAVQDRLKGGKPPKAAPGSADDALAEQVEALMMGVR
;
A
#
# COMPACT_ATOMS: atom_id res chain seq x y z
N MET A 1 -53.83 -19.48 30.84
CA MET A 1 -54.17 -18.08 30.50
C MET A 1 -53.54 -17.72 29.16
N LYS A 2 -54.38 -17.43 28.17
CA LYS A 2 -54.20 -16.55 26.99
C LYS A 2 -52.88 -16.62 26.19
N ASN A 3 -52.95 -17.37 25.07
CA ASN A 3 -52.05 -17.29 23.92
C ASN A 3 -51.96 -15.87 23.35
N LYS A 4 -50.75 -15.37 23.09
CA LYS A 4 -50.51 -14.22 22.19
C LYS A 4 -49.27 -14.46 21.35
N PHE A 5 -49.48 -14.88 20.10
CA PHE A 5 -48.50 -14.77 19.02
C PHE A 5 -48.20 -13.29 18.78
N LEU A 6 -46.97 -12.84 19.02
CA LEU A 6 -46.48 -11.56 18.48
C LEU A 6 -45.67 -11.84 17.21
N ARG A 7 -46.36 -11.76 16.07
CA ARG A 7 -45.78 -11.66 14.74
C ARG A 7 -45.23 -10.23 14.59
N CYS A 8 -43.95 -10.03 14.89
CA CYS A 8 -43.28 -8.77 14.58
C CYS A 8 -43.00 -8.72 13.08
N MET A 9 -43.85 -8.00 12.34
CA MET A 9 -43.64 -7.65 10.94
C MET A 9 -42.55 -6.59 10.86
N CYS A 10 -41.29 -7.01 10.77
CA CYS A 10 -40.17 -6.12 10.42
C CYS A 10 -40.33 -5.64 8.97
N LYS A 11 -41.13 -4.59 8.76
CA LYS A 11 -41.20 -3.88 7.49
C LYS A 11 -40.04 -2.88 7.44
N MET A 12 -38.88 -3.35 7.00
CA MET A 12 -37.76 -2.48 6.67
C MET A 12 -38.17 -1.59 5.48
N PRO A 13 -38.06 -0.25 5.56
CA PRO A 13 -38.25 0.60 4.39
C PRO A 13 -37.09 0.40 3.42
N MET A 14 -37.38 -0.11 2.23
CA MET A 14 -36.42 -0.20 1.13
C MET A 14 -36.34 1.16 0.44
N ASN A 15 -35.31 1.96 0.76
CA ASN A 15 -35.01 3.19 0.02
C ASN A 15 -34.43 2.84 -1.36
N LEU A 16 -35.31 2.60 -2.34
CA LEU A 16 -34.99 2.27 -3.73
C LEU A 16 -34.62 3.49 -4.60
N GLN A 17 -34.39 4.66 -3.99
CA GLN A 17 -34.22 5.93 -4.71
C GLN A 17 -32.77 6.28 -5.08
N PHE A 18 -31.81 5.37 -4.94
CA PHE A 18 -30.43 5.62 -5.41
C PHE A 18 -30.20 5.37 -6.91
N PHE A 19 -31.25 5.05 -7.68
CA PHE A 19 -31.15 4.79 -9.13
C PHE A 19 -32.08 5.65 -10.01
N ALA A 20 -32.77 6.65 -9.47
CA ALA A 20 -33.75 7.43 -10.24
C ALA A 20 -33.73 8.94 -9.97
N GLU A 21 -32.56 9.54 -9.77
CA GLU A 21 -32.43 11.00 -9.78
C GLU A 21 -31.15 11.43 -10.49
N LYS A 22 -31.29 11.70 -11.78
CA LYS A 22 -30.50 12.73 -12.45
C LYS A 22 -31.41 13.46 -13.41
N ASP A 23 -32.08 14.47 -12.87
CA ASP A 23 -32.72 15.51 -13.67
C ASP A 23 -31.66 16.34 -14.40
N GLY A 24 -31.80 16.34 -15.73
CA GLY A 24 -31.88 17.55 -16.55
C GLY A 24 -30.73 18.58 -16.54
N ALA A 25 -29.83 18.46 -17.52
CA ALA A 25 -29.34 19.60 -18.31
C ALA A 25 -28.86 19.07 -19.68
N GLY A 26 -29.45 19.59 -20.76
CA GLY A 26 -29.36 19.03 -22.11
C GLY A 26 -28.17 19.49 -22.96
N ALA A 27 -27.84 18.63 -23.93
CA ALA A 27 -27.31 18.85 -25.28
C ALA A 27 -27.05 17.42 -25.81
N GLY A 28 -27.78 16.83 -26.77
CA GLY A 28 -28.30 17.38 -28.01
C GLY A 28 -27.39 16.92 -29.15
N ASP A 29 -27.55 15.68 -29.62
CA ASP A 29 -27.37 15.31 -31.03
C ASP A 29 -27.92 13.90 -31.27
N GLY A 30 -29.12 13.84 -31.85
CA GLY A 30 -29.73 12.64 -32.37
C GLY A 30 -30.05 12.88 -33.84
N ASN A 31 -29.58 12.01 -34.72
CA ASN A 31 -30.04 11.96 -36.10
C ASN A 31 -30.60 10.56 -36.39
N GLY A 32 -31.92 10.44 -36.17
CA GLY A 32 -32.73 9.41 -36.80
C GLY A 32 -33.25 9.91 -38.16
N GLY A 33 -33.34 9.01 -39.12
CA GLY A 33 -33.98 9.28 -40.41
C GLY A 33 -34.11 7.99 -41.20
N GLY A 34 -35.24 7.30 -41.02
CA GLY A 34 -35.64 6.18 -41.86
C GLY A 34 -36.37 6.66 -43.11
N ALA A 35 -36.28 5.87 -44.17
CA ALA A 35 -37.29 5.76 -45.22
C ALA A 35 -37.11 4.39 -45.89
N GLY A 36 -38.14 3.56 -45.83
CA GLY A 36 -38.26 2.38 -46.68
C GLY A 36 -38.76 2.77 -48.07
N ASP A 37 -38.46 1.92 -49.04
CA ASP A 37 -39.27 1.80 -50.25
C ASP A 37 -39.36 0.32 -50.64
N ASP A 38 -40.58 -0.05 -51.02
CA ASP A 38 -41.10 -1.39 -51.21
C ASP A 38 -41.18 -1.73 -52.70
N GLY A 39 -41.06 -3.02 -53.01
CA GLY A 39 -41.63 -3.60 -54.21
C GLY A 39 -40.71 -3.75 -55.43
N THR A 40 -40.36 -4.99 -55.76
CA THR A 40 -41.17 -5.79 -56.71
C THR A 40 -40.36 -6.99 -57.21
N ALA A 41 -40.96 -8.18 -57.12
CA ALA A 41 -40.49 -9.41 -57.72
C ALA A 41 -40.58 -9.37 -59.25
N GLY A 42 -39.57 -9.91 -59.93
CA GLY A 42 -39.58 -10.15 -61.37
C GLY A 42 -38.63 -11.29 -61.73
N ASP A 43 -39.18 -12.49 -61.85
CA ASP A 43 -38.55 -13.66 -62.46
C ASP A 43 -38.45 -13.42 -63.98
N ALA A 44 -37.25 -13.55 -64.54
CA ALA A 44 -37.07 -13.71 -65.98
C ALA A 44 -35.77 -14.46 -66.26
N ASN A 45 -35.92 -15.76 -66.54
CA ASN A 45 -34.96 -16.51 -67.35
C ASN A 45 -34.67 -15.75 -68.66
N GLY A 46 -33.39 -15.51 -68.93
CA GLY A 46 -32.91 -14.83 -70.13
C GLY A 46 -31.47 -15.21 -70.42
N ASP A 47 -31.31 -16.32 -71.14
CA ASP A 47 -30.13 -16.65 -71.93
C ASP A 47 -29.74 -15.48 -72.85
N GLY A 48 -28.46 -15.11 -72.86
CA GLY A 48 -27.95 -14.03 -73.70
C GLY A 48 -26.67 -13.42 -73.17
N GLY A 49 -25.53 -14.00 -73.56
CA GLY A 49 -24.21 -13.52 -73.19
C GLY A 49 -23.98 -12.04 -73.51
N SER A 50 -23.49 -11.30 -72.51
CA SER A 50 -22.90 -9.97 -72.67
C SER A 50 -21.52 -9.99 -72.01
N ALA A 51 -20.50 -9.77 -72.84
CA ALA A 51 -19.12 -9.62 -72.42
C ALA A 51 -18.99 -8.38 -71.52
N GLY A 52 -18.64 -8.56 -70.25
CA GLY A 52 -18.24 -7.44 -69.39
C GLY A 52 -18.53 -7.53 -67.89
N GLU A 53 -19.25 -8.55 -67.40
CA GLU A 53 -19.46 -8.73 -65.96
C GLU A 53 -18.56 -9.85 -65.39
N PRO A 54 -17.91 -9.63 -64.23
CA PRO A 54 -17.12 -10.69 -63.60
C PRO A 54 -18.04 -11.87 -63.25
N PRO A 55 -17.55 -13.12 -63.39
CA PRO A 55 -18.35 -14.31 -63.12
C PRO A 55 -18.95 -14.25 -61.71
N SER A 56 -20.20 -14.71 -61.57
CA SER A 56 -20.86 -14.78 -60.26
C SER A 56 -20.09 -15.72 -59.33
N PHE A 57 -20.17 -15.50 -58.01
CA PHE A 57 -19.50 -16.37 -57.02
C PHE A 57 -19.90 -17.84 -57.18
N ASP A 58 -21.13 -18.10 -57.61
CA ASP A 58 -21.64 -19.45 -57.87
C ASP A 58 -21.06 -20.06 -59.16
N ASP A 59 -20.86 -19.27 -60.23
CA ASP A 59 -20.13 -19.72 -61.43
C ASP A 59 -18.64 -20.00 -61.13
N PHE A 60 -18.03 -19.25 -60.20
CA PHE A 60 -16.65 -19.47 -59.75
C PHE A 60 -16.51 -20.76 -58.94
N LEU A 61 -17.47 -21.05 -58.05
CA LEU A 61 -17.50 -22.30 -57.28
C LEU A 61 -17.78 -23.53 -58.14
N ARG A 62 -18.57 -23.39 -59.21
CA ARG A 62 -18.83 -24.45 -60.20
C ARG A 62 -17.64 -24.79 -61.09
N GLY A 63 -16.57 -23.97 -61.08
CA GLY A 63 -15.31 -24.26 -61.77
C GLY A 63 -14.53 -25.42 -61.13
N ASP A 64 -13.80 -26.17 -61.96
CA ASP A 64 -13.07 -27.38 -61.54
C ASP A 64 -12.13 -27.12 -60.35
N GLY A 65 -12.40 -27.80 -59.23
CA GLY A 65 -11.56 -27.79 -58.02
C GLY A 65 -11.85 -26.66 -57.02
N ASN A 66 -12.60 -25.62 -57.41
CA ASN A 66 -12.86 -24.46 -56.54
C ASN A 66 -13.85 -24.76 -55.41
N GLN A 67 -14.83 -25.63 -55.65
CA GLN A 67 -15.77 -26.09 -54.64
C GLN A 67 -15.07 -26.88 -53.52
N ALA A 68 -14.18 -27.80 -53.88
CA ALA A 68 -13.45 -28.63 -52.92
C ALA A 68 -12.50 -27.81 -52.04
N GLU A 69 -11.83 -26.80 -52.61
CA GLU A 69 -10.98 -25.87 -51.84
C GLU A 69 -11.79 -24.92 -50.96
N PHE A 70 -12.97 -24.47 -51.43
CA PHE A 70 -13.90 -23.69 -50.62
C PHE A 70 -14.42 -24.48 -49.42
N ASP A 71 -14.94 -25.70 -49.64
CA ASP A 71 -15.43 -26.58 -48.59
C ASP A 71 -14.31 -26.94 -47.60
N ARG A 72 -13.09 -27.17 -48.09
CA ARG A 72 -11.92 -27.39 -47.23
C ARG A 72 -11.63 -26.19 -46.34
N ARG A 73 -11.65 -24.96 -46.88
CA ARG A 73 -11.42 -23.73 -46.11
C ARG A 73 -12.56 -23.46 -45.12
N VAL A 74 -13.81 -23.71 -45.52
CA VAL A 74 -14.98 -23.59 -44.65
C VAL A 74 -14.89 -24.61 -43.51
N GLN A 75 -14.58 -25.87 -43.79
CA GLN A 75 -14.41 -26.90 -42.76
C GLN A 75 -13.25 -26.58 -41.82
N GLN A 76 -12.14 -26.05 -42.34
CA GLN A 76 -11.02 -25.61 -41.52
C GLN A 76 -11.42 -24.43 -40.63
N ALA A 77 -12.14 -23.44 -41.16
CA ALA A 77 -12.66 -22.31 -40.38
C ALA A 77 -13.63 -22.77 -39.29
N ILE A 78 -14.53 -23.71 -39.59
CA ILE A 78 -15.45 -24.32 -38.63
C ILE A 78 -14.66 -25.06 -37.54
N ASN A 79 -13.71 -25.92 -37.91
CA ASN A 79 -12.91 -26.68 -36.96
C ASN A 79 -12.07 -25.76 -36.06
N THR A 80 -11.53 -24.67 -36.60
CA THR A 80 -10.82 -23.65 -35.81
C THR A 80 -11.76 -22.90 -34.88
N ALA A 81 -12.95 -22.51 -35.36
CA ALA A 81 -13.95 -21.84 -34.53
C ALA A 81 -14.46 -22.73 -33.40
N VAL A 82 -14.75 -24.01 -33.69
CA VAL A 82 -15.20 -25.00 -32.71
C VAL A 82 -14.09 -25.32 -31.71
N THR A 83 -12.86 -25.53 -32.16
CA THR A 83 -11.71 -25.76 -31.26
C THR A 83 -11.45 -24.54 -30.36
N ASN A 84 -11.49 -23.33 -30.91
CA ASN A 84 -11.31 -22.10 -30.14
C ASN A 84 -12.45 -21.87 -29.15
N ALA A 85 -13.68 -22.18 -29.56
CA ALA A 85 -14.83 -22.14 -28.66
C ALA A 85 -14.67 -23.17 -27.54
N GLN A 86 -14.37 -24.43 -27.88
CA GLN A 86 -14.15 -25.50 -26.91
C GLN A 86 -13.03 -25.16 -25.93
N SER A 87 -11.88 -24.68 -26.41
CA SER A 87 -10.77 -24.25 -25.54
C SER A 87 -11.17 -23.10 -24.62
N LYS A 88 -11.94 -22.12 -25.11
CA LYS A 88 -12.49 -21.03 -24.26
C LYS A 88 -13.50 -21.57 -23.25
N TRP A 89 -14.36 -22.50 -23.64
CA TRP A 89 -15.35 -23.11 -22.76
C TRP A 89 -14.67 -23.97 -21.68
N GLU A 90 -13.66 -24.75 -22.04
CA GLU A 90 -12.85 -25.53 -21.11
C GLU A 90 -12.06 -24.64 -20.17
N ALA A 91 -11.40 -23.59 -20.66
CA ALA A 91 -10.68 -22.61 -19.82
C ALA A 91 -11.65 -21.92 -18.84
N LEU A 92 -12.79 -21.41 -19.33
CA LEU A 92 -13.79 -20.76 -18.48
C LEU A 92 -14.43 -21.73 -17.49
N THR A 93 -14.61 -23.00 -17.84
CA THR A 93 -15.22 -24.00 -16.95
C THR A 93 -14.22 -24.49 -15.91
N ASN A 94 -12.96 -24.70 -16.30
CA ASN A 94 -11.91 -25.13 -15.41
C ASN A 94 -11.48 -24.00 -14.46
N ASP A 95 -11.41 -22.76 -14.94
CA ASP A 95 -11.21 -21.57 -14.09
C ASP A 95 -12.40 -21.41 -13.14
N LYS A 96 -13.65 -21.55 -13.61
CA LYS A 96 -14.82 -21.47 -12.72
C LYS A 96 -14.91 -22.61 -11.72
N LEU A 97 -14.50 -23.84 -12.06
CA LEU A 97 -14.49 -24.96 -11.12
C LEU A 97 -13.33 -24.81 -10.12
N SER A 98 -12.13 -24.47 -10.59
CA SER A 98 -10.96 -24.15 -9.76
C SER A 98 -11.26 -22.98 -8.81
N GLU A 99 -11.85 -21.90 -9.31
CA GLU A 99 -12.24 -20.74 -8.50
C GLU A 99 -13.45 -21.03 -7.64
N ALA A 100 -14.44 -21.82 -8.04
CA ALA A 100 -15.59 -22.15 -7.19
C ALA A 100 -15.22 -23.14 -6.07
N GLU A 101 -14.34 -24.11 -6.34
CA GLU A 101 -13.80 -24.99 -5.29
C GLU A 101 -12.84 -24.22 -4.38
N LYS A 102 -12.03 -23.32 -4.93
CA LYS A 102 -11.19 -22.40 -4.17
C LYS A 102 -12.06 -21.40 -3.40
N LEU A 103 -13.13 -20.82 -3.93
CA LEU A 103 -14.08 -19.92 -3.27
C LEU A 103 -14.91 -20.66 -2.20
N ALA A 104 -15.29 -21.91 -2.43
CA ALA A 104 -15.95 -22.75 -1.44
C ALA A 104 -15.00 -23.10 -0.28
N LYS A 105 -13.69 -23.27 -0.54
CA LYS A 105 -12.64 -23.47 0.47
C LYS A 105 -12.08 -22.15 1.07
N MET A 106 -12.18 -21.02 0.37
CA MET A 106 -11.68 -19.68 0.79
C MET A 106 -12.72 -18.88 1.58
N THR A 107 -13.99 -19.28 1.64
CA THR A 107 -15.01 -18.43 2.29
C THR A 107 -15.26 -18.73 3.77
N LYS A 108 -14.79 -19.86 4.32
CA LYS A 108 -14.87 -20.17 5.75
C LYS A 108 -13.51 -20.46 6.36
N GLU A 109 -12.72 -21.38 5.80
CA GLU A 109 -11.43 -21.77 6.36
C GLU A 109 -10.39 -20.65 6.27
N GLU A 110 -10.27 -19.93 5.15
CA GLU A 110 -9.29 -18.83 5.07
C GLU A 110 -9.69 -17.59 5.86
N LYS A 111 -11.00 -17.29 5.97
CA LYS A 111 -11.46 -16.26 6.90
C LYS A 111 -11.18 -16.67 8.35
N ALA A 112 -11.36 -17.95 8.68
CA ALA A 112 -11.01 -18.47 10.00
C ALA A 112 -9.50 -18.39 10.25
N GLN A 113 -8.66 -18.78 9.29
CA GLN A 113 -7.21 -18.68 9.39
C GLN A 113 -6.73 -17.23 9.48
N TYR A 114 -7.28 -16.32 8.69
CA TYR A 114 -6.95 -14.89 8.78
C TYR A 114 -7.35 -14.31 10.13
N MET A 115 -8.54 -14.66 10.65
CA MET A 115 -8.98 -14.24 11.98
C MET A 115 -8.13 -14.85 13.08
N GLN A 116 -7.73 -16.11 12.96
CA GLN A 116 -6.81 -16.79 13.87
C GLN A 116 -5.43 -16.14 13.85
N GLN A 117 -4.81 -15.98 12.68
CA GLN A 117 -3.52 -15.30 12.52
C GLN A 117 -3.56 -13.86 13.04
N LYS A 118 -4.65 -13.13 12.78
CA LYS A 118 -4.85 -11.78 13.30
C LYS A 118 -4.99 -11.79 14.83
N ALA A 119 -5.72 -12.75 15.39
CA ALA A 119 -5.86 -12.90 16.84
C ALA A 119 -4.53 -13.29 17.50
N GLU A 120 -3.82 -14.26 16.95
CA GLU A 120 -2.49 -14.71 17.40
C GLU A 120 -1.49 -13.55 17.34
N LYS A 121 -1.44 -12.81 16.24
CA LYS A 121 -0.59 -11.62 16.14
C LYS A 121 -0.96 -10.56 17.18
N THR A 122 -2.26 -10.32 17.39
CA THR A 122 -2.71 -9.35 18.40
C THR A 122 -2.37 -9.81 19.82
N LEU A 123 -2.43 -11.11 20.09
CA LEU A 123 -2.02 -11.70 21.37
C LEU A 123 -0.51 -11.58 21.55
N ALA A 124 0.29 -11.96 20.56
CA ALA A 124 1.74 -11.84 20.58
C ALA A 124 2.20 -10.38 20.76
N ASP A 125 1.57 -9.44 20.05
CA ASP A 125 1.85 -8.00 20.20
C ASP A 125 1.49 -7.50 21.60
N ARG A 126 0.41 -8.01 22.21
CA ARG A 126 0.03 -7.69 23.59
C ARG A 126 0.98 -8.28 24.60
N GLU A 127 1.35 -9.54 24.46
CA GLU A 127 2.32 -10.21 25.33
C GLU A 127 3.67 -9.50 25.25
N ALA A 128 4.17 -9.21 24.05
CA ALA A 128 5.39 -8.44 23.86
C ALA A 128 5.30 -7.02 24.47
N ALA A 129 4.15 -6.36 24.35
CA ALA A 129 3.94 -5.05 24.97
C ALA A 129 3.90 -5.12 26.50
N VAL A 130 3.34 -6.19 27.09
CA VAL A 130 3.33 -6.42 28.54
C VAL A 130 4.75 -6.70 29.03
N THR A 131 5.46 -7.65 28.42
CA THR A 131 6.86 -7.95 28.75
C THR A 131 7.74 -6.71 28.65
N ARG A 132 7.57 -5.91 27.58
CA ARG A 132 8.32 -4.66 27.43
C ARG A 132 8.00 -3.67 28.56
N LYS A 133 6.74 -3.54 28.97
CA LYS A 133 6.35 -2.66 30.08
C LYS A 133 6.94 -3.13 31.41
N GLU A 134 6.94 -4.43 31.66
CA GLU A 134 7.56 -5.03 32.85
C GLU A 134 9.06 -4.78 32.88
N LEU A 135 9.78 -5.10 31.80
CA LEU A 135 11.21 -4.82 31.66
C LEU A 135 11.51 -3.32 31.75
N THR A 136 10.64 -2.46 31.23
CA THR A 136 10.78 -1.00 31.34
C THR A 136 10.64 -0.55 32.79
N ALA A 137 9.67 -1.08 33.53
CA ALA A 137 9.47 -0.74 34.94
C ALA A 137 10.67 -1.18 35.79
N GLU A 138 11.18 -2.39 35.55
CA GLU A 138 12.38 -2.89 36.22
C GLU A 138 13.60 -2.02 35.87
N ALA A 139 13.82 -1.72 34.59
CA ALA A 139 14.91 -0.85 34.16
C ALA A 139 14.82 0.56 34.77
N LYS A 140 13.62 1.12 34.92
CA LYS A 140 13.42 2.41 35.60
C LYS A 140 13.83 2.34 37.07
N ASN A 141 13.52 1.25 37.76
CA ASN A 141 13.96 1.03 39.14
C ASN A 141 15.50 0.91 39.21
N THR A 142 16.10 0.11 38.34
CA THR A 142 17.57 -0.06 38.30
C THR A 142 18.29 1.24 37.94
N LEU A 143 17.77 2.04 37.01
CA LEU A 143 18.32 3.36 36.68
C LEU A 143 18.25 4.31 37.87
N ALA A 144 17.13 4.33 38.59
CA ALA A 144 16.96 5.16 39.78
C ALA A 144 17.94 4.75 40.91
N GLU A 145 18.11 3.44 41.14
CA GLU A 145 19.09 2.90 42.10
C GLU A 145 20.52 3.32 41.76
N LYS A 146 20.87 3.30 40.47
CA LYS A 146 22.18 3.74 39.95
C LYS A 146 22.33 5.26 39.84
N LYS A 147 21.33 6.03 40.28
CA LYS A 147 21.26 7.50 40.18
C LYS A 147 21.41 8.02 38.75
N LEU A 148 20.97 7.23 37.78
CA LEU A 148 20.88 7.63 36.38
C LEU A 148 19.50 8.22 36.10
N PRO A 149 19.38 9.18 35.16
CA PRO A 149 18.09 9.74 34.78
C PRO A 149 17.13 8.67 34.26
N VAL A 150 15.93 8.62 34.84
CA VAL A 150 14.87 7.65 34.48
C VAL A 150 14.38 7.84 33.04
N GLU A 151 14.56 9.04 32.47
CA GLU A 151 14.28 9.34 31.06
C GLU A 151 15.11 8.49 30.09
N LEU A 152 16.30 8.02 30.51
CA LEU A 152 17.13 7.15 29.68
C LEU A 152 16.48 5.78 29.44
N ALA A 153 15.49 5.40 30.24
CA ALA A 153 14.71 4.18 30.03
C ALA A 153 14.14 4.11 28.60
N GLU A 154 13.67 5.21 28.04
CA GLU A 154 13.07 5.22 26.69
C GLU A 154 14.07 4.89 25.56
N VAL A 155 15.37 5.03 25.83
CA VAL A 155 16.46 4.78 24.88
C VAL A 155 17.11 3.40 25.08
N LEU A 156 16.80 2.70 26.18
CA LEU A 156 17.38 1.39 26.46
C LEU A 156 16.81 0.29 25.56
N ASN A 157 17.62 -0.73 25.32
CA ASN A 157 17.20 -1.90 24.54
C ASN A 157 16.40 -2.88 25.41
N TYR A 158 15.11 -3.08 25.07
CA TYR A 158 14.19 -3.99 25.76
C TYR A 158 13.91 -5.28 25.00
N THR A 159 14.78 -5.71 24.07
CA THR A 159 14.63 -7.00 23.39
C THR A 159 14.58 -8.17 24.36
N ASP A 160 15.39 -8.11 25.40
CA ASP A 160 15.57 -9.15 26.42
C ASP A 160 16.20 -8.53 27.68
N ALA A 161 16.02 -9.19 28.83
CA ALA A 161 16.51 -8.71 30.12
C ALA A 161 18.04 -8.52 30.17
N ASP A 162 18.79 -9.41 29.50
CA ASP A 162 20.25 -9.36 29.42
C ASP A 162 20.73 -8.15 28.61
N SER A 163 20.11 -7.90 27.45
CA SER A 163 20.40 -6.73 26.62
C SER A 163 20.07 -5.43 27.34
N CYS A 164 18.94 -5.37 28.06
CA CYS A 164 18.57 -4.21 28.88
C CYS A 164 19.63 -3.92 29.95
N SER A 165 20.06 -4.94 30.69
CA SER A 165 21.09 -4.82 31.73
C SER A 165 22.44 -4.35 31.17
N LYS A 166 22.85 -4.88 30.00
CA LYS A 166 24.08 -4.45 29.29
C LYS A 166 23.99 -3.01 28.80
N SER A 167 22.84 -2.59 28.29
CA SER A 167 22.60 -1.21 27.87
C SER A 167 22.70 -0.26 29.07
N ILE A 168 22.10 -0.60 30.21
CA ILE A 168 22.22 0.20 31.45
C ILE A 168 23.69 0.33 31.88
N ALA A 169 24.44 -0.77 31.93
CA ALA A 169 25.85 -0.75 32.32
C ALA A 169 26.72 0.09 31.38
N THR A 170 26.42 0.06 30.08
CA THR A 170 27.16 0.85 29.09
C THR A 170 26.90 2.35 29.27
N VAL A 171 25.62 2.72 29.44
CA VAL A 171 25.20 4.10 29.70
C VAL A 171 25.77 4.62 31.02
N GLU A 172 25.75 3.79 32.06
CA GLU A 172 26.33 4.10 33.37
C GLU A 172 27.81 4.46 33.24
N LYS A 173 28.59 3.61 32.57
CA LYS A 173 30.03 3.82 32.39
C LYS A 173 30.30 5.10 31.59
N ALA A 174 29.59 5.30 30.48
CA ALA A 174 29.75 6.50 29.66
C ALA A 174 29.40 7.78 30.44
N PHE A 175 28.34 7.75 31.25
CA PHE A 175 27.92 8.88 32.06
C PHE A 175 28.93 9.19 33.17
N GLN A 176 29.42 8.16 33.88
CA GLN A 176 30.45 8.34 34.91
C GLN A 176 31.74 8.94 34.33
N THR A 177 32.21 8.45 33.18
CA THR A 177 33.38 9.02 32.50
C THR A 177 33.16 10.48 32.08
N ALA A 178 31.98 10.82 31.56
CA ALA A 178 31.67 12.20 31.17
C ALA A 178 31.60 13.14 32.38
N VAL A 179 30.99 12.70 33.48
CA VAL A 179 30.92 13.47 34.73
C VAL A 179 32.31 13.63 35.33
N GLU A 180 33.13 12.58 35.35
CA GLU A 180 34.52 12.66 35.84
C GLU A 180 35.34 13.65 35.01
N ALA A 181 35.26 13.59 33.68
CA ALA A 181 35.93 14.55 32.81
C ALA A 181 35.46 15.99 33.08
N ALA A 182 34.15 16.22 33.20
CA ALA A 182 33.59 17.55 33.49
C ALA A 182 34.00 18.06 34.88
N VAL A 183 34.08 17.19 35.89
CA VAL A 183 34.55 17.55 37.22
C VAL A 183 36.04 17.88 37.19
N GLN A 184 36.87 17.08 36.50
CA GLN A 184 38.29 17.36 36.30
C GLN A 184 38.50 18.70 35.59
N ASP A 185 37.73 19.00 34.56
CA ASP A 185 37.82 20.29 33.86
C ASP A 185 37.37 21.47 34.72
N ARG A 186 36.38 21.29 35.60
CA ARG A 186 36.04 22.30 36.61
C ARG A 186 37.13 22.47 37.67
N LEU A 187 37.76 21.37 38.11
CA LEU A 187 38.83 21.37 39.11
C LEU A 187 40.11 22.01 38.58
N LYS A 188 40.40 21.90 37.28
CA LYS A 188 41.52 22.62 36.62
C LYS A 188 41.40 24.15 36.73
N GLY A 189 40.23 24.66 37.13
CA GLY A 189 39.99 26.09 37.31
C GLY A 189 39.68 26.78 35.99
N GLY A 190 38.71 27.69 36.00
CA GLY A 190 38.40 28.53 34.85
C GLY A 190 39.60 29.37 34.41
N LYS A 191 39.49 30.00 33.23
CA LYS A 191 40.51 30.92 32.71
C LYS A 191 40.89 31.91 33.83
N PRO A 192 42.17 32.02 34.22
CA PRO A 192 42.58 32.88 35.32
C PRO A 192 42.03 34.28 35.05
N PRO A 193 41.47 34.98 36.08
CA PRO A 193 41.01 36.34 35.92
C PRO A 193 42.09 37.14 35.21
N LYS A 194 41.72 37.83 34.13
CA LYS A 194 42.65 38.73 33.45
C LYS A 194 43.23 39.65 34.52
N ALA A 195 44.55 39.63 34.67
CA ALA A 195 45.25 40.46 35.63
C ALA A 195 44.69 41.89 35.53
N ALA A 196 44.40 42.49 36.68
CA ALA A 196 43.95 43.88 36.72
C ALA A 196 44.93 44.73 35.88
N PRO A 197 44.45 45.69 35.09
CA PRO A 197 45.36 46.62 34.42
C PRO A 197 46.31 47.18 35.49
N GLY A 198 47.62 47.09 35.22
CA GLY A 198 48.70 47.24 36.19
C GLY A 198 48.45 48.37 37.19
N SER A 199 48.77 48.12 38.45
CA SER A 199 48.71 49.13 39.50
C SER A 199 49.50 50.37 39.06
N ALA A 200 49.09 51.54 39.58
CA ALA A 200 49.75 52.81 39.30
C ALA A 200 51.27 52.77 39.53
N ASP A 201 51.78 51.81 40.31
CA ASP A 201 53.20 51.53 40.50
C ASP A 201 53.93 51.07 39.23
N ASP A 202 53.29 50.28 38.35
CA ASP A 202 53.90 49.87 37.07
C ASP A 202 53.97 51.05 36.10
N ALA A 203 52.93 51.89 36.09
CA ALA A 203 52.91 53.12 35.31
C ALA A 203 53.91 54.16 35.86
N LEU A 204 54.09 54.22 37.18
CA LEU A 204 55.09 55.09 37.83
C LEU A 204 56.51 54.57 37.57
N ALA A 205 56.73 53.26 37.57
CA ALA A 205 58.01 52.65 37.24
C ALA A 205 58.40 52.94 35.78
N GLU A 206 57.47 52.78 34.84
CA GLU A 206 57.69 53.11 33.43
C GLU A 206 57.92 54.62 33.22
N GLN A 207 57.21 55.47 33.97
CA GLN A 207 57.38 56.93 33.92
C GLN A 207 58.71 57.39 34.55
N VAL A 208 59.16 56.74 35.62
CA VAL A 208 60.49 56.99 36.24
C VAL A 208 61.62 56.48 35.35
N GLU A 209 61.44 55.34 34.68
CA GLU A 209 62.40 54.82 33.71
C GLU A 209 62.52 55.72 32.48
N ALA A 210 61.41 56.22 31.94
CA ALA A 210 61.40 57.20 30.85
C ALA A 210 62.08 58.52 31.26
N LEU A 211 61.91 58.95 32.51
CA LEU A 211 62.58 60.14 33.05
C LEU A 211 64.10 59.93 33.23
N MET A 212 64.53 58.71 33.62
CA MET A 212 65.94 58.34 33.77
C MET A 212 66.64 58.05 32.44
N MET A 213 65.91 57.58 31.42
CA MET A 213 66.43 57.32 30.07
C MET A 213 66.53 58.60 29.21
N GLY A 214 66.00 59.73 29.69
CA GLY A 214 66.28 61.06 29.17
C GLY A 214 65.45 61.43 27.94
N VAL A 215 64.58 62.41 28.13
CA VAL A 215 64.06 63.26 27.04
C VAL A 215 65.26 63.85 26.29
N ARG A 216 65.47 63.40 25.07
CA ARG A 216 66.24 64.09 24.03
C ARG A 216 65.28 64.52 22.93
#